data_AF-A0A963PIG7-F1
#
_entry.id   AF-A0A963PIG7-F1
#
_cell.length_a   1.000
_cell.length_b   1.000
_cell.length_c   1.000
_cell.angle_alpha   90.00
_cell.angle_beta   90.00
_cell.angle_gamma   90.00
#
_symmetry.space_group_name_H-M   'P 1'
#
loop_
_entity.id
_entity.type
_entity.pdbx_description
1 polymer ?
#
loop_
_entity_poly.entity_id
_entity_poly.type
_entity_poly.pdbx_seq_one_letter_code
_entity_poly.pdbx_strand_id
1 'polypeptide(L)'
;MTTQWISRLSRRSLLVALGAALSACGGIPLSSLPRLSRLSGELLDADPAQFVVALQVDARVVPPPGAVPRLQIQLKPKVEGAFPPVDRKLPLALTTSSVATLGLDAPGRGRRWLVYSLPPETQAELQRIQAMVRQAQAQPGYQRGGTLSMGIEQKDLAVTDPTLARTKWSTWLQVKQSEGFFEVWTGTPEDIRKLAEAKK
;
A
#
# COMPACT_ATOMS: atom_id res chain seq x y z
N MET A 1 -31.52 5.42 62.47
CA MET A 1 -30.35 6.29 62.74
C MET A 1 -29.23 5.83 61.79
N THR A 2 -29.17 6.28 60.53
CA THR A 2 -28.37 7.43 60.01
C THR A 2 -26.91 7.37 60.51
N THR A 3 -25.86 7.23 59.68
CA THR A 3 -25.26 8.28 58.80
C THR A 3 -24.09 7.61 58.02
N GLN A 4 -24.12 7.40 56.70
CA GLN A 4 -23.65 8.27 55.60
C GLN A 4 -22.21 8.85 55.76
N TRP A 5 -21.21 8.35 55.03
CA TRP A 5 -20.04 9.15 54.61
C TRP A 5 -19.65 8.83 53.16
N ILE A 6 -19.71 9.89 52.36
CA ILE A 6 -19.61 9.92 50.91
C ILE A 6 -18.19 10.32 50.50
N SER A 7 -17.66 9.55 49.54
CA SER A 7 -16.67 9.86 48.50
C SER A 7 -15.84 11.14 48.60
N ARG A 8 -14.52 10.98 48.41
CA ARG A 8 -13.68 11.94 47.69
C ARG A 8 -12.33 11.30 47.40
N LEU A 9 -12.18 10.58 46.28
CA LEU A 9 -10.86 10.43 45.68
C LEU A 9 -10.97 10.41 44.15
N SER A 10 -10.56 11.54 43.57
CA SER A 10 -9.79 11.65 42.32
C SER A 10 -10.45 11.25 40.98
N ARG A 11 -11.41 12.05 40.53
CA ARG A 11 -11.77 12.19 39.10
C ARG A 11 -10.77 13.09 38.35
N ARG A 12 -9.48 12.74 38.27
CA ARG A 12 -8.51 13.55 37.47
C ARG A 12 -7.57 12.79 36.54
N SER A 13 -7.65 11.46 36.44
CA SER A 13 -6.63 10.71 35.68
C SER A 13 -7.09 10.07 34.36
N LEU A 14 -8.22 10.50 33.79
CA LEU A 14 -8.84 9.81 32.64
C LEU A 14 -8.81 10.60 31.32
N LEU A 15 -7.74 11.36 31.05
CA LEU A 15 -7.60 12.16 29.82
C LEU A 15 -6.24 12.05 29.09
N VAL A 16 -5.37 11.09 29.42
CA VAL A 16 -4.03 10.99 28.78
C VAL A 16 -3.92 9.84 27.75
N ALA A 17 -4.93 8.98 27.60
CA ALA A 17 -4.82 7.76 26.79
C ALA A 17 -5.21 7.89 25.30
N LEU A 18 -5.30 9.09 24.71
CA LEU A 18 -5.72 9.27 23.31
C LEU A 18 -4.63 9.79 22.34
N GLY A 19 -3.40 10.02 22.80
CA GLY A 19 -2.33 10.60 21.98
C GLY A 19 -1.43 9.61 21.22
N ALA A 20 -1.45 8.32 21.57
CA ALA A 20 -0.40 7.37 21.15
C ALA A 20 -0.71 6.56 19.88
N ALA A 21 -1.90 6.70 19.27
CA ALA A 21 -2.32 5.87 18.13
C ALA A 21 -2.00 6.46 16.74
N LEU A 22 -1.44 7.68 16.66
CA LEU A 22 -1.25 8.39 15.38
C LEU A 22 0.11 8.16 14.72
N SER A 23 1.07 7.52 15.39
CA SER A 23 2.43 7.33 14.85
C SER A 23 2.54 6.18 13.84
N ALA A 24 1.51 5.34 13.68
CA ALA A 24 1.54 4.19 12.76
C ALA A 24 1.22 4.56 11.29
N CYS A 25 0.74 5.76 11.00
CA CYS A 25 0.44 6.23 9.63
C CYS A 25 1.47 7.22 9.08
N GLY A 26 2.63 7.37 9.74
CA GLY A 26 3.58 8.47 9.52
C GLY A 26 4.21 8.60 8.13
N GLY A 27 3.91 7.70 7.19
CA GLY A 27 4.41 7.77 5.83
C GLY A 27 3.36 8.08 4.76
N ILE A 28 2.05 8.10 5.06
CA ILE A 28 1.03 8.32 4.03
C ILE A 28 0.78 9.82 3.84
N PRO A 29 0.98 10.40 2.64
CA PRO A 29 0.68 11.81 2.40
C PRO A 29 -0.83 12.10 2.53
N LEU A 30 -1.20 13.18 3.23
CA LEU A 30 -2.60 13.57 3.40
C LEU A 30 -3.31 13.87 2.07
N SER A 31 -2.58 14.40 1.10
CA SER A 31 -3.06 14.64 -0.26
C SER A 31 -3.51 13.37 -0.98
N SER A 32 -3.03 12.20 -0.53
CA SER A 32 -3.24 10.92 -1.18
C SER A 32 -4.38 10.12 -0.56
N LEU A 33 -4.86 10.49 0.63
CA LEU A 33 -5.94 9.78 1.33
C LEU A 33 -7.22 9.65 0.49
N PRO A 34 -7.71 10.70 -0.21
CA PRO A 34 -8.91 10.57 -1.05
C PRO A 34 -8.71 9.54 -2.16
N ARG A 35 -7.51 9.46 -2.74
CA ARG A 35 -7.18 8.52 -3.83
C ARG A 35 -6.99 7.10 -3.29
N LEU A 36 -6.30 6.94 -2.17
CA LEU A 36 -6.12 5.66 -1.48
C LEU A 36 -7.44 5.01 -1.07
N SER A 37 -8.45 5.80 -0.67
CA SER A 37 -9.76 5.26 -0.29
C SER A 37 -10.56 4.67 -1.46
N ARG A 38 -10.26 5.10 -2.70
CA ARG A 38 -10.91 4.61 -3.94
C ARG A 38 -10.10 3.54 -4.64
N LEU A 39 -8.81 3.46 -4.33
CA LEU A 39 -7.82 2.62 -4.98
C LEU A 39 -8.22 1.15 -5.12
N SER A 40 -8.81 0.57 -4.07
CA SER A 40 -9.32 -0.80 -4.11
C SER A 40 -10.37 -0.98 -5.21
N GLY A 41 -11.33 -0.06 -5.33
CA GLY A 41 -12.33 -0.11 -6.40
C GLY A 41 -11.72 0.15 -7.77
N GLU A 42 -10.86 1.17 -7.89
CA GLU A 42 -10.17 1.52 -9.14
C GLU A 42 -9.33 0.36 -9.69
N LEU A 43 -8.64 -0.39 -8.82
CA LEU A 43 -7.84 -1.56 -9.24
C LEU A 43 -8.71 -2.66 -9.85
N LEU A 44 -9.97 -2.83 -9.42
CA LEU A 44 -10.85 -3.86 -9.97
C LEU A 44 -11.29 -3.56 -11.42
N ASP A 45 -11.35 -2.27 -11.75
CA ASP A 45 -11.81 -1.77 -13.04
C ASP A 45 -10.66 -1.34 -13.97
N ALA A 46 -9.46 -1.18 -13.44
CA ALA A 46 -8.29 -0.73 -14.19
C ALA A 46 -7.71 -1.84 -15.08
N ASP A 47 -7.08 -1.43 -16.18
CA ASP A 47 -6.24 -2.28 -17.00
C ASP A 47 -4.94 -2.60 -16.25
N PRO A 48 -4.66 -3.89 -15.93
CA PRO A 48 -3.44 -4.29 -15.24
C PRO A 48 -2.15 -3.87 -15.94
N ALA A 49 -2.16 -3.67 -17.26
CA ALA A 49 -0.98 -3.19 -17.99
C ALA A 49 -0.60 -1.74 -17.63
N GLN A 50 -1.54 -0.95 -17.10
CA GLN A 50 -1.31 0.43 -16.69
C GLN A 50 -0.87 0.56 -15.23
N PHE A 51 -0.85 -0.54 -14.49
CA PHE A 51 -0.43 -0.53 -13.09
C PHE A 51 1.09 -0.40 -12.99
N VAL A 52 1.54 0.70 -12.39
CA VAL A 52 2.97 1.02 -12.21
C VAL A 52 3.23 1.46 -10.77
N VAL A 53 4.31 0.92 -10.20
CA VAL A 53 4.91 1.37 -8.94
C VAL A 53 6.22 2.07 -9.28
N ALA A 54 6.36 3.33 -8.88
CA ALA A 54 7.61 4.07 -9.01
C ALA A 54 8.18 4.40 -7.63
N LEU A 55 9.44 4.03 -7.42
CA LEU A 55 10.17 4.28 -6.17
C LEU A 55 11.20 5.36 -6.42
N GLN A 56 11.09 6.49 -5.73
CA GLN A 56 12.15 7.48 -5.69
C GLN A 56 13.08 7.18 -4.52
N VAL A 57 14.34 6.93 -4.81
CA VAL A 57 15.35 6.50 -3.83
C VAL A 57 16.65 7.27 -4.01
N ASP A 58 17.60 7.14 -3.07
CA ASP A 58 18.96 7.67 -3.23
C ASP A 58 19.63 7.01 -4.44
N ALA A 59 20.39 7.76 -5.24
CA ALA A 59 21.00 7.28 -6.47
C ALA A 59 21.92 6.06 -6.26
N ARG A 60 22.50 5.93 -5.06
CA ARG A 60 23.39 4.82 -4.67
C ARG A 60 22.63 3.56 -4.28
N VAL A 61 21.31 3.63 -4.09
CA VAL A 61 20.48 2.45 -3.80
C VAL A 61 20.52 1.49 -4.99
N VAL A 62 20.98 0.28 -4.71
CA VAL A 62 20.92 -0.87 -5.61
C VAL A 62 20.04 -1.93 -4.94
N PRO A 63 18.86 -2.24 -5.49
CA PRO A 63 18.03 -3.32 -4.97
C PRO A 63 18.81 -4.64 -4.99
N PRO A 64 18.63 -5.53 -4.00
CA PRO A 64 19.19 -6.87 -4.05
C PRO A 64 18.78 -7.61 -5.34
N PRO A 65 19.62 -8.49 -5.91
CA PRO A 65 19.26 -9.26 -7.10
C PRO A 65 17.96 -10.04 -6.90
N GLY A 66 17.02 -9.92 -7.85
CA GLY A 66 15.71 -10.56 -7.78
C GLY A 66 14.72 -9.94 -6.78
N ALA A 67 15.13 -8.92 -6.02
CA ALA A 67 14.21 -8.21 -5.13
C ALA A 67 13.27 -7.31 -5.94
N VAL A 68 11.98 -7.55 -5.78
CA VAL A 68 10.90 -6.80 -6.42
C VAL A 68 9.81 -6.49 -5.41
N PRO A 69 9.11 -5.34 -5.56
CA PRO A 69 7.91 -5.12 -4.78
C PRO A 69 6.84 -6.13 -5.17
N ARG A 70 5.90 -6.40 -4.26
CA ARG A 70 4.74 -7.25 -4.52
C ARG A 70 3.46 -6.49 -4.27
N LEU A 71 2.53 -6.57 -5.22
CA LEU A 71 1.17 -6.12 -5.05
C LEU A 71 0.43 -7.15 -4.19
N GLN A 72 0.09 -6.76 -2.96
CA GLN A 72 -0.72 -7.56 -2.05
C GLN A 72 -2.19 -7.24 -2.26
N ILE A 73 -2.99 -8.27 -2.51
CA ILE A 73 -4.44 -8.18 -2.69
C ILE A 73 -5.08 -9.12 -1.71
N GLN A 74 -5.97 -8.60 -0.86
CA GLN A 74 -6.82 -9.42 -0.03
C GLN A 74 -8.27 -9.08 -0.26
N LEU A 75 -9.07 -10.08 -0.55
CA LEU A 75 -10.50 -9.96 -0.77
C LEU A 75 -11.21 -10.94 0.15
N LYS A 76 -12.11 -10.41 0.98
CA LYS A 76 -12.96 -11.21 1.85
C LYS A 76 -14.43 -10.97 1.49
N PRO A 77 -15.20 -12.02 1.17
CA PRO A 77 -16.62 -11.86 0.93
C PRO A 77 -17.32 -11.44 2.23
N LYS A 78 -18.37 -10.63 2.10
CA LYS A 78 -19.22 -10.25 3.24
C LYS A 78 -20.02 -11.45 3.76
N VAL A 79 -20.55 -12.23 2.83
CA VAL A 79 -21.30 -13.45 3.08
C VAL A 79 -20.37 -14.62 2.81
N GLU A 80 -20.16 -15.48 3.79
CA GLU A 80 -19.34 -16.68 3.64
C GLU A 80 -19.86 -17.54 2.47
N GLY A 81 -18.94 -18.04 1.65
CA GLY A 81 -19.28 -18.85 0.46
C GLY A 81 -19.70 -18.07 -0.79
N ALA A 82 -19.86 -16.74 -0.73
CA ALA A 82 -20.24 -15.94 -1.91
C ALA A 82 -19.16 -15.99 -3.02
N PHE A 83 -17.89 -16.04 -2.63
CA PHE A 83 -16.76 -16.35 -3.51
C PHE A 83 -15.56 -16.79 -2.65
N PRO A 84 -14.58 -17.52 -3.22
CA PRO A 84 -13.38 -17.90 -2.49
C PRO A 84 -12.60 -16.65 -2.03
N PRO A 85 -12.20 -16.56 -0.75
CA PRO A 85 -11.37 -15.44 -0.29
C PRO A 85 -10.05 -15.41 -1.08
N VAL A 86 -9.61 -14.21 -1.42
CA VAL A 86 -8.33 -13.98 -2.11
C VAL A 86 -7.33 -13.49 -1.09
N ASP A 87 -6.18 -14.14 -1.05
CA ASP A 87 -4.96 -13.57 -0.47
C ASP A 87 -3.84 -13.89 -1.46
N ARG A 88 -3.35 -12.85 -2.14
CA ARG A 88 -2.38 -12.98 -3.22
C ARG A 88 -1.29 -11.94 -3.08
N LYS A 89 -0.07 -12.35 -3.40
CA LYS A 89 1.10 -11.48 -3.52
C LYS A 89 1.62 -11.62 -4.93
N LEU A 90 1.37 -10.60 -5.73
CA LEU A 90 1.65 -10.54 -7.15
C LEU A 90 2.99 -9.83 -7.35
N PRO A 91 4.05 -10.51 -7.83
CA PRO A 91 5.35 -9.88 -8.01
C PRO A 91 5.31 -8.87 -9.15
N LEU A 92 5.96 -7.72 -8.96
CA LEU A 92 6.20 -6.80 -10.05
C LEU A 92 7.54 -7.11 -10.73
N ALA A 93 7.76 -6.55 -11.91
CA ALA A 93 9.02 -6.61 -12.63
C ALA A 93 9.57 -5.20 -12.84
N LEU A 94 10.89 -5.04 -12.68
CA LEU A 94 11.57 -3.78 -13.01
C LEU A 94 11.39 -3.51 -14.50
N THR A 95 10.95 -2.32 -14.86
CA THR A 95 10.82 -1.90 -16.26
C THR A 95 11.97 -0.98 -16.68
N THR A 96 12.33 -1.07 -17.96
CA THR A 96 13.30 -0.19 -18.61
C THR A 96 12.65 1.04 -19.27
N SER A 97 11.32 1.18 -19.17
CA SER A 97 10.58 2.33 -19.68
C SER A 97 11.17 3.64 -19.14
N SER A 98 11.32 4.64 -20.01
CA SER A 98 11.84 5.94 -19.59
C SER A 98 10.84 6.60 -18.63
N VAL A 99 11.34 7.20 -17.56
CA VAL A 99 10.50 7.92 -16.59
C VAL A 99 9.77 9.10 -17.21
N ALA A 100 10.40 9.78 -18.18
CA ALA A 100 9.78 10.88 -18.91
C ALA A 100 8.55 10.41 -19.71
N THR A 101 8.61 9.23 -20.35
CA THR A 101 7.45 8.67 -21.06
C THR A 101 6.30 8.26 -20.15
N LEU A 102 6.56 8.10 -18.85
CA LEU A 102 5.54 7.76 -17.85
C LEU A 102 4.93 9.00 -17.18
N GLY A 103 5.38 10.21 -17.55
CA GLY A 103 4.92 11.45 -16.91
C GLY A 103 5.44 11.64 -15.48
N LEU A 104 6.53 10.94 -15.12
CA LEU A 104 7.25 11.20 -13.88
C LEU A 104 8.24 12.35 -14.10
N ASP A 105 8.28 13.28 -13.15
CA ASP A 105 9.29 14.32 -13.12
C ASP A 105 10.70 13.73 -13.02
N ALA A 106 11.69 14.47 -13.50
CA ALA A 106 13.09 14.11 -13.31
C ALA A 106 13.39 13.93 -11.81
N PRO A 107 14.13 12.88 -11.42
CA PRO A 107 14.45 12.68 -10.01
C PRO A 107 15.32 13.85 -9.54
N GLY A 108 15.09 14.32 -8.31
CA GLY A 108 15.91 15.37 -7.71
C GLY A 108 17.40 15.00 -7.63
N ARG A 109 18.27 15.98 -7.36
CA ARG A 109 19.72 15.75 -7.30
C ARG A 109 20.07 14.62 -6.32
N GLY A 110 20.90 13.67 -6.76
CA GLY A 110 21.30 12.51 -5.95
C GLY A 110 20.20 11.46 -5.77
N ARG A 111 19.12 11.53 -6.54
CA ARG A 111 18.00 10.58 -6.52
C ARG A 111 17.92 9.82 -7.83
N ARG A 112 17.24 8.68 -7.81
CA ARG A 112 16.87 7.92 -9.00
C ARG A 112 15.46 7.36 -8.85
N TRP A 113 14.88 7.00 -9.98
CA TRP A 113 13.65 6.22 -10.03
C TRP A 113 13.98 4.74 -10.22
N LEU A 114 13.24 3.89 -9.51
CA LEU A 114 13.08 2.47 -9.80
C LEU A 114 11.62 2.26 -10.17
N VAL A 115 11.35 1.84 -11.40
CA VAL A 115 9.99 1.72 -11.90
C VAL A 115 9.67 0.25 -12.12
N TYR A 116 8.51 -0.17 -11.62
CA TYR A 116 8.06 -1.55 -11.67
C TYR A 116 6.65 -1.61 -12.24
N SER A 117 6.39 -2.57 -13.11
CA SER A 117 5.07 -2.85 -13.67
C SER A 117 4.68 -4.31 -13.43
N LEU A 118 3.41 -4.64 -13.62
CA LEU A 118 3.00 -6.05 -13.61
C LEU A 118 3.54 -6.73 -14.89
N PRO A 119 4.32 -7.82 -14.79
CA PRO A 119 4.66 -8.62 -15.97
C PRO A 119 3.42 -9.33 -16.51
N PRO A 120 3.39 -9.76 -17.79
CA PRO A 120 2.20 -10.32 -18.45
C PRO A 120 1.51 -11.45 -17.67
N GLU A 121 2.30 -12.35 -17.08
CA GLU A 121 1.80 -13.45 -16.23
C GLU A 121 1.06 -12.96 -14.99
N THR A 122 1.54 -11.88 -14.38
CA THR A 122 0.94 -11.29 -13.19
C THR A 122 -0.26 -10.40 -13.56
N GLN A 123 -0.22 -9.76 -14.73
CA GLN A 123 -1.39 -9.08 -15.29
C GLN A 123 -2.54 -10.06 -15.49
N ALA A 124 -2.28 -11.23 -16.09
CA ALA A 124 -3.28 -12.27 -16.27
C ALA A 124 -3.88 -12.74 -14.94
N GLU A 125 -3.07 -12.91 -13.89
CA GLU A 125 -3.58 -13.23 -12.56
C GLU A 125 -4.47 -12.13 -11.97
N LEU A 126 -4.08 -10.86 -12.11
CA LEU A 126 -4.93 -9.75 -11.69
C LEU A 126 -6.26 -9.72 -12.46
N GLN A 127 -6.22 -9.94 -13.78
CA GLN A 127 -7.43 -10.04 -14.61
C GLN A 127 -8.35 -11.17 -14.15
N ARG A 128 -7.80 -12.33 -13.75
CA ARG A 128 -8.59 -13.44 -13.19
C ARG A 128 -9.27 -13.04 -11.89
N ILE A 129 -8.56 -12.37 -10.99
CA ILE A 129 -9.13 -11.85 -9.73
C ILE A 129 -10.25 -10.85 -10.05
N GLN A 130 -10.01 -9.88 -10.94
CA GLN A 130 -11.02 -8.90 -11.35
C GLN A 130 -12.27 -9.55 -11.93
N ALA A 131 -12.12 -10.55 -12.81
CA ALA A 131 -13.22 -11.28 -13.43
C ALA A 131 -14.04 -12.04 -12.37
N MET A 132 -13.38 -12.72 -11.43
CA MET A 132 -14.05 -13.40 -10.32
C MET A 132 -14.89 -12.43 -9.48
N VAL A 133 -14.36 -11.25 -9.16
CA VAL A 133 -15.11 -10.23 -8.40
C VAL A 133 -16.30 -9.72 -9.19
N ARG A 134 -16.13 -9.42 -10.48
CA ARG A 134 -17.22 -8.97 -11.36
C ARG A 134 -18.32 -10.03 -11.47
N GLN A 135 -17.95 -11.30 -11.61
CA GLN A 135 -18.91 -12.41 -11.65
C GLN A 135 -19.71 -12.50 -10.34
N ALA A 136 -19.05 -12.40 -9.18
CA ALA A 136 -19.73 -12.43 -7.89
C ALA A 136 -20.68 -11.23 -7.71
N GLN A 137 -20.28 -10.04 -8.14
CA GLN A 137 -21.13 -8.83 -8.09
C GLN A 137 -22.37 -8.92 -8.98
N ALA A 138 -22.32 -9.72 -10.05
CA ALA A 138 -23.43 -9.93 -10.98
C ALA A 138 -24.46 -10.97 -10.50
N GLN A 139 -24.17 -11.73 -9.42
CA GLN A 139 -25.08 -12.78 -8.95
C GLN A 139 -26.33 -12.20 -8.25
N PRO A 140 -27.52 -12.76 -8.51
CA PRO A 140 -28.74 -12.40 -7.78
C PRO A 140 -28.57 -12.65 -6.28
N GLY A 141 -28.87 -11.64 -5.45
CA GLY A 141 -28.69 -11.73 -3.99
C GLY A 141 -27.30 -11.33 -3.49
N TYR A 142 -26.41 -10.85 -4.36
CA TYR A 142 -25.12 -10.28 -3.93
C TYR A 142 -25.33 -9.12 -2.95
N GLN A 143 -24.89 -9.33 -1.71
CA GLN A 143 -24.85 -8.25 -0.72
C GLN A 143 -23.57 -7.45 -0.92
N ARG A 144 -23.72 -6.22 -1.41
CA ARG A 144 -22.62 -5.25 -1.51
C ARG A 144 -21.98 -5.07 -0.12
N GLY A 145 -20.65 -5.14 -0.04
CA GLY A 145 -19.88 -4.82 1.18
C GLY A 145 -18.86 -5.86 1.68
N GLY A 146 -18.13 -6.55 0.79
CA GLY A 146 -16.92 -7.29 1.19
C GLY A 146 -15.72 -6.36 1.40
N THR A 147 -14.66 -6.85 2.03
CA THR A 147 -13.43 -6.06 2.24
C THR A 147 -12.43 -6.36 1.12
N LEU A 148 -12.04 -5.34 0.38
CA LEU A 148 -10.88 -5.37 -0.52
C LEU A 148 -9.78 -4.49 0.06
N SER A 149 -8.67 -5.11 0.46
CA SER A 149 -7.44 -4.41 0.82
C SER A 149 -6.39 -4.60 -0.27
N MET A 150 -5.68 -3.53 -0.55
CA MET A 150 -4.57 -3.49 -1.48
C MET A 150 -3.37 -2.86 -0.78
N GLY A 151 -2.18 -3.41 -1.02
CA GLY A 151 -0.94 -2.84 -0.51
C GLY A 151 0.25 -3.16 -1.40
N ILE A 152 1.32 -2.39 -1.23
CA ILE A 152 2.61 -2.67 -1.88
C ILE A 152 3.56 -3.17 -0.80
N GLU A 153 3.91 -4.45 -0.88
CA GLU A 153 4.93 -5.05 -0.04
C GLU A 153 6.31 -4.77 -0.64
N GLN A 154 7.18 -4.10 0.12
CA GLN A 154 8.51 -3.67 -0.31
C GLN A 154 9.63 -4.30 0.54
N LYS A 155 9.32 -5.30 1.37
CA LYS A 155 10.27 -5.86 2.34
C LYS A 155 11.56 -6.38 1.70
N ASP A 156 11.45 -6.97 0.51
CA ASP A 156 12.56 -7.58 -0.22
C ASP A 156 13.52 -6.50 -0.78
N LEU A 157 13.06 -5.24 -0.89
CA LEU A 157 13.83 -4.10 -1.40
C LEU A 157 14.63 -3.37 -0.32
N ALA A 158 14.48 -3.74 0.94
CA ALA A 158 15.08 -3.02 2.04
C ALA A 158 16.62 -3.15 2.01
N VAL A 159 17.28 -2.04 1.68
CA VAL A 159 18.74 -1.97 1.65
C VAL A 159 19.31 -2.09 3.08
N THR A 160 20.36 -2.88 3.24
CA THR A 160 21.03 -3.11 4.53
C THR A 160 22.20 -2.17 4.81
N ASP A 161 22.70 -1.46 3.78
CA ASP A 161 23.75 -0.45 3.92
C ASP A 161 23.36 0.63 4.95
N PRO A 162 24.10 0.76 6.07
CA PRO A 162 23.80 1.73 7.11
C PRO A 162 23.88 3.18 6.63
N THR A 163 24.70 3.47 5.60
CA THR A 163 24.84 4.82 5.03
C THR A 163 23.60 5.26 4.25
N LEU A 164 22.78 4.31 3.81
CA LEU A 164 21.54 4.55 3.07
C LEU A 164 20.29 4.44 3.94
N ALA A 165 20.42 3.89 5.16
CA ALA A 165 19.30 3.54 6.03
C ALA A 165 18.31 4.68 6.30
N ARG A 166 18.80 5.92 6.36
CA ARG A 166 18.01 7.14 6.64
C ARG A 166 17.78 8.02 5.43
N THR A 167 18.14 7.56 4.23
CA THR A 167 17.87 8.31 3.01
C THR A 167 16.37 8.28 2.70
N LYS A 168 15.85 9.34 2.06
CA LYS A 168 14.42 9.43 1.72
C LYS A 168 14.02 8.28 0.81
N TRP A 169 12.84 7.73 1.02
CA TRP A 169 12.22 6.75 0.14
C TRP A 169 10.80 7.20 -0.12
N SER A 170 10.40 7.30 -1.38
CA SER A 170 9.03 7.63 -1.75
C SER A 170 8.48 6.58 -2.70
N THR A 171 7.29 6.07 -2.41
CA THR A 171 6.55 5.12 -3.23
C THR A 171 5.41 5.86 -3.90
N TRP A 172 5.35 5.74 -5.22
CA TRP A 172 4.34 6.35 -6.08
C TRP A 172 3.59 5.25 -6.82
N LEU A 173 2.30 5.44 -7.02
CA LEU A 173 1.44 4.53 -7.76
C LEU A 173 0.80 5.23 -8.96
N GLN A 174 0.66 4.48 -10.04
CA GLN A 174 -0.20 4.78 -11.16
C GLN A 174 -1.08 3.54 -11.39
N VAL A 175 -2.39 3.73 -11.40
CA VAL A 175 -3.36 2.66 -11.67
C VAL A 175 -3.97 2.82 -13.07
N LYS A 176 -4.11 4.07 -13.51
CA LYS A 176 -4.55 4.43 -14.86
C LYS A 176 -3.62 5.49 -15.43
N GLN A 177 -3.31 5.40 -16.71
CA GLN A 177 -2.39 6.33 -17.34
C GLN A 177 -2.91 7.77 -17.31
N SER A 178 -4.22 7.95 -17.56
CA SER A 178 -4.90 9.24 -17.62
C SER A 178 -4.90 10.03 -16.31
N GLU A 179 -4.69 9.37 -15.18
CA GLU A 179 -4.72 10.00 -13.85
C GLU A 179 -3.32 10.27 -13.27
N GLY A 180 -2.27 9.85 -13.99
CA GLY A 180 -0.88 10.00 -13.57
C GLY A 180 -0.53 9.31 -12.25
N PHE A 181 0.68 9.61 -11.77
CA PHE A 181 1.20 9.08 -10.51
C PHE A 181 0.69 9.87 -9.29
N PHE A 182 0.56 9.18 -8.16
CA PHE A 182 0.36 9.80 -6.85
C PHE A 182 1.23 9.10 -5.80
N GLU A 183 1.75 9.88 -4.86
CA GLU A 183 2.58 9.37 -3.77
C GLU A 183 1.71 8.60 -2.78
N VAL A 184 2.06 7.37 -2.43
CA VAL A 184 1.30 6.55 -1.47
C VAL A 184 2.01 6.36 -0.14
N TRP A 185 3.32 6.52 -0.14
CA TRP A 185 4.11 6.36 1.06
C TRP A 185 5.46 7.08 0.94
N THR A 186 5.92 7.67 2.03
CA THR A 186 7.24 8.25 2.22
C THR A 186 7.83 7.81 3.55
N GLY A 187 9.13 7.58 3.59
CA GLY A 187 9.87 7.23 4.79
C GLY A 187 11.32 6.96 4.46
N THR A 188 11.91 5.96 5.11
CA THR A 188 13.30 5.55 4.91
C THR A 188 13.42 4.04 4.72
N PRO A 189 14.54 3.52 4.16
CA PRO A 189 14.80 2.08 4.16
C PRO A 189 14.71 1.43 5.55
N GLU A 190 15.13 2.14 6.60
CA GLU A 190 14.97 1.67 7.98
C GLU A 190 13.50 1.46 8.37
N ASP A 191 12.61 2.40 7.98
CA ASP A 191 11.17 2.26 8.23
C ASP A 191 10.56 1.07 7.49
N ILE A 192 11.00 0.81 6.25
CA ILE A 192 10.58 -0.37 5.47
C ILE A 192 10.97 -1.66 6.21
N ARG A 193 12.18 -1.73 6.78
CA ARG A 193 12.61 -2.89 7.58
C ARG A 193 11.73 -3.07 8.81
N LYS A 194 11.50 -2.01 9.58
CA LYS A 194 10.63 -2.04 10.77
C LYS A 194 9.21 -2.50 10.43
N LEU A 195 8.64 -1.98 9.32
CA LEU A 195 7.31 -2.38 8.83
C LEU A 195 7.28 -3.84 8.39
N ALA A 196 8.38 -4.36 7.83
CA ALA A 196 8.49 -5.76 7.46
C ALA A 196 8.60 -6.69 8.67
N GLU A 197 9.28 -6.27 9.73
CA GLU A 197 9.42 -7.00 11.00
C GLU A 197 8.12 -7.03 11.79
N ALA A 198 7.39 -5.92 11.85
CA ALA A 198 6.12 -5.81 12.57
C ALA A 198 4.97 -6.65 11.96
N LYS A 199 5.15 -7.14 10.73
CA LYS A 199 4.18 -8.00 10.02
C LYS A 199 4.53 -9.49 10.07
N LYS A 200 5.62 -9.88 10.75
CA LYS A 200 5.94 -11.28 11.05
C LYS A 200 5.22 -11.73 12.31
#